data_AF-A0A952RIJ9-F1
#
_entry.id   AF-A0A952RIJ9-F1
#
_cell.length_a   1.000
_cell.length_b   1.000
_cell.length_c   1.000
_cell.angle_alpha   90.00
_cell.angle_beta   90.00
_cell.angle_gamma   90.00
#
_symmetry.space_group_name_H-M   'P 1'
#
loop_
_entity.id
_entity.type
_entity.pdbx_description
1 polymer ?
#
loop_
_entity_poly.entity_id
_entity_poly.type
_entity_poly.pdbx_seq_one_letter_code
_entity_poly.pdbx_strand_id
1 'polypeptide(L)' 'MFQRAFVATTVALGGTLDDALAALPESAPETMRMIHARPSPLDELVAGLRARTRPARATALAQALRDVFVAVDEMTLR' A
#
# COMPACT_ATOMS: atom_id res chain seq x y z
N MET A 1 6.29 -3.74 -2.78
CA MET A 1 6.27 -2.71 -1.70
C MET A 1 5.71 -1.38 -2.17
N PHE A 2 6.15 -0.85 -3.32
CA PHE A 2 5.72 0.46 -3.85
C PHE A 2 4.20 0.71 -3.80
N GLN A 3 3.37 -0.23 -4.23
CA GLN A 3 1.90 -0.05 -4.25
C GLN A 3 1.30 0.12 -2.84
N ARG A 4 1.77 -0.63 -1.84
CA ARG A 4 1.31 -0.52 -0.43
C ARG A 4 1.75 0.81 0.18
N ALA A 5 3.00 1.18 -0.07
CA ALA A 5 3.58 2.45 0.36
C ALA A 5 2.84 3.65 -0.26
N PHE A 6 2.50 3.58 -1.54
CA PHE A 6 1.73 4.58 -2.25
C PHE A 6 0.32 4.74 -1.64
N VAL A 7 -0.44 3.64 -1.50
CA VAL A 7 -1.80 3.72 -0.97
C VAL A 7 -1.83 4.28 0.45
N ALA A 8 -0.92 3.82 1.32
CA ALA A 8 -0.85 4.32 2.69
C ALA A 8 -0.41 5.78 2.78
N THR A 9 0.53 6.21 1.95
CA THR A 9 0.99 7.61 1.91
C THR A 9 -0.11 8.53 1.43
N THR A 10 -0.82 8.18 0.35
CA THR A 10 -1.92 9.00 -0.18
C THR A 10 -3.06 9.13 0.83
N VAL A 11 -3.39 8.05 1.56
CA VAL A 11 -4.38 8.10 2.65
C VAL A 11 -3.88 8.95 3.83
N ALA A 12 -2.60 8.86 4.20
CA ALA A 12 -2.01 9.65 5.28
C ALA A 12 -1.94 11.16 4.95
N LEU A 13 -1.74 11.51 3.67
CA LEU A 13 -1.75 12.89 3.17
C LEU A 13 -3.16 13.49 3.04
N GLY A 14 -4.20 12.76 3.48
CA GLY A 14 -5.58 13.23 3.51
C GLY A 14 -6.43 12.82 2.30
N GLY A 15 -5.87 12.04 1.37
CA GLY A 15 -6.65 11.43 0.29
C GLY A 15 -7.55 10.31 0.80
N THR A 16 -8.57 9.95 0.02
CA THR A 16 -9.38 8.77 0.34
C THR A 16 -8.69 7.50 -0.14
N LEU A 17 -9.09 6.35 0.44
CA LEU A 17 -8.61 5.05 -0.01
C LEU A 17 -8.92 4.81 -1.49
N ASP A 18 -10.09 5.25 -1.95
CA ASP A 18 -10.51 5.02 -3.33
C ASP A 18 -9.75 5.92 -4.32
N ASP A 19 -9.41 7.16 -3.95
CA ASP A 19 -8.51 8.01 -4.75
C ASP A 19 -7.11 7.40 -4.85
N ALA A 20 -6.61 6.86 -3.74
CA ALA A 20 -5.30 6.20 -3.68
C ALA A 20 -5.25 4.94 -4.55
N LEU A 21 -6.36 4.21 -4.67
CA LEU A 21 -6.45 3.04 -5.55
C LEU A 21 -6.62 3.43 -7.02
N ALA A 22 -7.40 4.47 -7.33
CA ALA A 22 -7.60 4.96 -8.70
C ALA A 22 -6.33 5.55 -9.32
N ALA A 23 -5.44 6.09 -8.49
CA ALA A 23 -4.16 6.65 -8.92
C ALA A 23 -3.06 5.59 -9.11
N LEU A 24 -3.31 4.32 -8.76
CA LEU A 24 -2.37 3.24 -9.08
C LEU A 24 -2.41 2.96 -10.58
N PRO A 25 -1.28 3.05 -11.30
CA PRO A 25 -1.26 2.72 -12.71
C PRO A 25 -1.58 1.22 -12.89
N GLU A 26 -2.61 0.90 -13.70
CA GLU A 26 -2.92 -0.48 -14.12
C GLU A 26 -1.75 -1.15 -14.86
N SER A 27 -0.76 -0.35 -15.27
CA SER A 27 0.35 -0.68 -16.15
C SER A 27 1.72 -0.53 -15.46
N ALA A 28 1.87 -1.10 -14.25
CA ALA A 28 3.21 -1.49 -13.81
C ALA A 28 3.72 -2.59 -14.76
N PRO A 29 4.89 -2.42 -15.41
CA PRO A 29 5.28 -3.19 -16.58
C PRO A 29 5.36 -4.67 -16.24
N GLU A 30 4.58 -5.47 -16.98
CA GLU A 30 4.57 -6.92 -17.29
C GLU A 30 5.24 -7.93 -16.31
N THR A 31 6.34 -7.57 -15.66
CA THR A 31 7.01 -8.21 -14.52
C THR A 31 6.11 -8.49 -13.31
N MET A 32 5.09 -7.67 -13.03
CA MET A 32 4.16 -7.89 -11.91
C MET A 32 3.03 -8.90 -12.22
N ARG A 33 2.78 -9.22 -13.51
CA ARG A 33 1.73 -10.18 -13.91
C ARG A 33 2.00 -11.61 -13.43
N MET A 34 3.27 -11.98 -13.20
CA MET A 34 3.63 -13.28 -12.61
C MET A 34 3.20 -13.44 -11.14
N ILE A 35 2.79 -12.36 -10.45
CA ILE A 35 2.39 -12.39 -9.03
C ILE A 35 0.87 -12.58 -8.86
N HIS A 36 0.08 -12.61 -9.94
CA HIS A 36 -1.39 -12.76 -9.87
C HIS A 36 -1.91 -14.18 -9.56
N ALA A 37 -1.04 -15.13 -9.20
CA ALA A 37 -1.45 -16.46 -8.72
C ALA A 37 -1.61 -16.55 -7.19
N ARG A 38 -1.34 -15.46 -6.44
CA ARG A 38 -1.52 -15.37 -4.98
C ARG A 38 -2.25 -14.07 -4.62
N PRO A 39 -2.96 -14.01 -3.48
CA PRO A 39 -3.52 -12.76 -2.98
C PRO A 39 -2.43 -11.69 -2.95
N SER A 40 -2.69 -10.54 -3.57
CA SER A 40 -1.71 -9.47 -3.63
C SER A 40 -1.51 -8.92 -2.21
N PRO A 41 -0.28 -8.63 -1.78
CA PRO A 41 -0.04 -7.91 -0.53
C PRO A 41 -0.79 -6.56 -0.43
N LEU A 42 -1.23 -6.03 -1.57
CA LEU A 42 -2.12 -4.86 -1.64
C LEU A 42 -3.54 -5.18 -1.16
N ASP A 43 -4.06 -6.37 -1.48
CA ASP A 43 -5.41 -6.80 -1.09
C ASP A 43 -5.53 -6.88 0.43
N GLU A 44 -4.50 -7.38 1.11
CA GLU A 44 -4.44 -7.43 2.58
C GLU A 44 -4.43 -6.02 3.21
N LEU A 45 -3.69 -5.07 2.62
CA LEU A 45 -3.69 -3.69 3.06
C LEU A 45 -5.06 -3.04 2.86
N VAL A 46 -5.67 -3.20 1.68
CA VAL A 46 -7.00 -2.64 1.37
C VAL A 46 -8.06 -3.24 2.29
N ALA A 47 -8.02 -4.55 2.54
CA ALA A 47 -8.91 -5.20 3.49
C ALA A 47 -8.74 -4.66 4.91
N GLY A 48 -7.49 -4.46 5.36
CA GLY A 48 -7.17 -3.87 6.67
C GLY A 48 -7.64 -2.41 6.80
N LEU A 49 -7.45 -1.60 5.75
CA LEU A 49 -7.91 -0.20 5.70
C LEU A 49 -9.44 -0.07 5.61
N ARG A 50 -10.12 -1.06 5.00
CA ARG A 50 -11.58 -1.15 4.96
C ARG A 50 -12.19 -1.82 6.20
N ALA A 51 -11.38 -2.31 7.14
CA ALA A 51 -11.88 -2.96 8.34
C ALA A 51 -12.78 -2.02 9.15
N ARG A 52 -13.93 -2.53 9.63
CA ARG A 52 -14.89 -1.70 10.40
C ARG A 52 -14.27 -1.19 11.71
N THR A 53 -13.40 -2.00 12.32
CA THR A 53 -12.76 -1.70 13.60
C THR A 53 -11.65 -0.66 13.42
N ARG A 54 -11.75 0.47 14.15
CA ARG A 54 -10.71 1.51 14.21
C ARG A 54 -9.30 0.99 14.53
N PRO A 55 -9.09 0.06 15.50
CA PRO A 55 -7.75 -0.44 15.79
C PRO A 55 -7.15 -1.20 14.60
N ALA A 56 -7.92 -2.03 13.89
CA ALA A 56 -7.40 -2.78 12.73
C ALA A 56 -6.93 -1.85 11.60
N ARG A 57 -7.70 -0.78 11.33
CA ARG A 57 -7.32 0.26 10.36
C ARG A 57 -6.03 0.99 10.78
N ALA A 58 -5.91 1.34 12.06
CA ALA A 58 -4.72 2.01 12.59
C ALA A 58 -3.48 1.11 12.51
N THR A 59 -3.61 -0.19 12.81
CA THR A 59 -2.53 -1.17 12.66
C THR A 59 -2.11 -1.31 11.20
N ALA A 60 -3.07 -1.43 10.27
CA ALA A 60 -2.78 -1.53 8.84
C ALA A 60 -2.03 -0.29 8.33
N LEU A 61 -2.45 0.91 8.76
CA LEU A 61 -1.78 2.16 8.42
C LEU A 61 -0.36 2.24 9.01
N ALA A 62 -0.19 1.92 10.29
CA ALA A 62 1.12 1.95 10.96
C ALA A 62 2.13 0.99 10.31
N GLN A 63 1.67 -0.21 9.94
CA GLN A 63 2.49 -1.18 9.21
C GLN A 63 2.94 -0.62 7.87
N ALA A 64 2.02 -0.02 7.11
CA ALA A 64 2.34 0.50 5.80
C ALA A 64 3.26 1.73 5.85
N LEU A 65 3.11 2.61 6.85
CA LEU A 65 4.06 3.71 7.08
C LEU A 65 5.46 3.19 7.40
N ARG A 66 5.57 2.15 8.24
CA ARG A 66 6.86 1.51 8.52
C ARG A 66 7.50 0.97 7.24
N ASP A 67 6.73 0.28 6.39
CA ASP A 67 7.22 -0.27 5.12
C ASP A 67 7.71 0.85 4.18
N VAL A 68 7.03 2.01 4.16
CA VAL A 68 7.49 3.21 3.41
C VAL A 68 8.83 3.68 3.94
N PHE A 69 8.96 3.85 5.26
CA PHE A 69 10.21 4.32 5.87
C PHE A 69 11.37 3.39 5.55
N VAL A 70 11.18 2.07 5.67
CA VAL A 70 12.21 1.08 5.32
C VAL A 70 12.57 1.16 3.83
N ALA A 71 11.58 1.24 2.94
CA ALA A 71 11.84 1.33 1.50
C ALA A 71 12.58 2.62 1.12
N VAL A 72 12.25 3.75 1.74
CA VAL A 72 12.97 5.01 1.55
C VAL A 72 14.39 4.89 2.08
N ASP A 73 14.59 4.38 3.30
CA ASP A 73 15.92 4.19 3.89
C ASP A 73 16.82 3.31 3.01
N GLU A 74 16.31 2.17 2.54
CA GLU A 74 17.02 1.27 1.62
C GLU A 74 17.38 1.93 0.27
N MET A 75 16.52 2.83 -0.23
CA MET A 75 16.75 3.55 -1.48
C MET A 75 17.68 4.76 -1.31
N THR A 76 17.73 5.34 -0.11
CA THR A 76 18.58 6.50 0.24
C THR A 76 20.01 6.05 0.60
N LEU A 77 20.17 4.81 1.07
CA LEU A 77 21.46 4.20 1.38
C LEU A 77 22.15 3.54 0.17
N ARG A 78 21.48 3.44 -0.99
CA ARG A 78 22.03 2.91 -2.25
C ARG A 78 22.34 4.02 -3.25
#